data_AF-A0A653XG46-F1
#
_entry.id   AF-A0A653XG46-F1
#
_cell.length_a   1.000
_cell.length_b   1.000
_cell.length_c   1.000
_cell.angle_alpha   90.00
_cell.angle_beta   90.00
_cell.angle_gamma   90.00
#
_symmetry.space_group_name_H-M   'P 1'
#
loop_
_entity.id
_entity.type
_entity.pdbx_description
1 polymer ?
#
loop_
_entity_poly.entity_id
_entity_poly.type
_entity_poly.pdbx_seq_one_letter_code
_entity_poly.pdbx_strand_id
1 'polypeptide(L)'
;MRRVCSPGRPDVLIDHVLVGPSGIYLIRYLTAEPDGSCLDAAALADYAAVVTGLAPPRYRDRCRPVLCVRGGAERADHVDGVLVASVGALEQVVRFATPVLSSSEARQASAVLRRDLIDVPAEAGTSRRRLRALVRMAAASAAVAAVSVGALVLGPEAIELLAGRG
;
A
#
# COMPACT_ATOMS: atom_id res chain seq x y z
N MET A 1 -9.54 -3.12 -14.51
CA MET A 1 -9.23 -3.47 -13.10
C MET A 1 -8.59 -2.25 -12.44
N ARG A 2 -8.92 -1.88 -11.21
CA ARG A 2 -8.22 -0.79 -10.51
C ARG A 2 -7.03 -1.39 -9.78
N ARG A 3 -5.82 -0.88 -10.03
CA ARG A 3 -4.63 -1.24 -9.24
C ARG A 3 -4.50 -0.25 -8.10
N VAL A 4 -3.81 -0.63 -7.03
CA VAL A 4 -3.53 0.28 -5.91
C VAL A 4 -2.06 0.26 -5.54
N CYS A 5 -1.56 1.39 -5.06
CA CYS A 5 -0.22 1.53 -4.49
C CYS A 5 -0.25 2.41 -3.25
N SER A 6 0.81 2.35 -2.44
CA SER A 6 1.01 3.33 -1.36
C SER A 6 1.64 4.60 -1.93
N PRO A 7 1.27 5.80 -1.42
CA PRO A 7 1.89 7.07 -1.81
C PRO A 7 3.43 7.06 -1.73
N GLY A 8 4.01 6.37 -0.74
CA GLY A 8 5.46 6.30 -0.55
C GLY A 8 6.17 5.26 -1.42
N ARG A 9 5.43 4.35 -2.07
CA ARG A 9 5.97 3.25 -2.90
C ARG A 9 5.12 3.03 -4.16
N PRO A 10 5.10 4.00 -5.10
CA PRO A 10 4.33 3.90 -6.34
C PRO A 10 4.89 2.84 -7.30
N ASP A 11 6.09 2.31 -7.02
CA ASP A 11 6.75 1.22 -7.73
C ASP A 11 6.07 -0.14 -7.48
N VAL A 12 5.38 -0.30 -6.35
CA VAL A 12 4.72 -1.56 -5.98
C VAL A 12 3.22 -1.47 -6.22
N LEU A 13 2.78 -2.19 -7.24
CA LEU A 13 1.37 -2.28 -7.63
C LEU A 13 0.74 -3.55 -7.05
N ILE A 14 -0.40 -3.36 -6.40
CA ILE A 14 -1.32 -4.42 -6.01
C ILE A 14 -2.49 -4.39 -6.98
N ASP A 15 -2.86 -5.54 -7.55
CA ASP A 15 -3.98 -5.60 -8.49
C ASP A 15 -5.32 -5.69 -7.78
N HIS A 16 -5.36 -6.31 -6.60
CA HIS A 16 -6.58 -6.44 -5.83
C HIS A 16 -6.32 -6.52 -4.32
N VAL A 17 -7.20 -5.90 -3.53
CA VAL A 17 -7.17 -5.99 -2.06
C VAL A 17 -8.48 -6.61 -1.61
N LEU A 18 -8.40 -7.80 -1.03
CA LEU A 18 -9.54 -8.48 -0.43
C LEU A 18 -9.45 -8.38 1.09
N VAL A 19 -10.48 -7.83 1.72
CA VAL A 19 -10.56 -7.75 3.19
C VAL A 19 -11.71 -8.64 3.66
N GLY A 20 -11.41 -9.62 4.49
CA GLY A 20 -12.38 -10.53 5.05
C GLY A 20 -12.04 -10.93 6.49
N PRO A 21 -12.89 -11.74 7.13
CA PRO A 21 -12.64 -12.23 8.48
C PRO A 21 -11.32 -12.99 8.60
N SER A 22 -10.88 -13.67 7.54
CA SER A 22 -9.63 -14.45 7.51
C SER A 22 -8.36 -13.61 7.27
N GLY A 23 -8.50 -12.29 7.08
CA GLY A 23 -7.40 -11.34 6.98
C GLY A 23 -7.52 -10.39 5.80
N ILE A 24 -6.40 -9.73 5.49
CA ILE A 24 -6.27 -8.78 4.38
C ILE A 24 -5.37 -9.43 3.32
N TYR A 25 -5.91 -9.79 2.17
CA TYR A 25 -5.17 -10.39 1.07
C TYR A 25 -4.78 -9.32 0.06
N LEU A 26 -3.47 -9.16 -0.15
CA LEU A 26 -2.89 -8.19 -1.07
C LEU A 26 -2.44 -8.96 -2.30
N ILE A 27 -3.29 -8.95 -3.33
CA ILE A 27 -3.22 -9.87 -4.47
C ILE A 27 -2.59 -9.15 -5.66
N ARG A 28 -1.55 -9.76 -6.21
CA ARG A 28 -0.99 -9.41 -7.51
C ARG A 28 -1.17 -10.57 -8.47
N TYR A 29 -1.69 -10.28 -9.65
CA TYR A 29 -1.93 -11.30 -10.66
C TYR A 29 -0.72 -11.45 -11.58
N LEU A 30 -0.30 -12.69 -11.79
CA LEU A 30 0.71 -13.08 -12.75
C LEU A 30 0.02 -13.62 -14.00
N THR A 31 0.43 -13.14 -15.18
CA THR A 31 -0.13 -13.54 -16.48
C THR A 31 0.47 -14.83 -17.04
N ALA A 32 1.55 -15.33 -16.44
CA ALA A 32 2.16 -16.61 -16.73
C ALA A 32 2.63 -17.24 -15.40
N GLU A 33 2.67 -18.57 -15.35
CA GLU A 33 3.43 -19.27 -14.30
C GLU A 33 4.84 -18.67 -14.30
N PRO A 34 5.32 -18.11 -13.18
CA PRO A 34 6.73 -17.80 -13.11
C PRO A 34 7.45 -19.15 -13.27
N ASP A 35 8.29 -19.28 -14.29
CA ASP A 35 9.20 -20.43 -14.40
C ASP A 35 9.80 -20.65 -13.00
N GLY A 36 9.91 -21.89 -12.52
CA GLY A 36 10.29 -22.18 -11.12
C GLY A 36 11.61 -21.54 -10.66
N SER A 37 12.39 -20.95 -11.57
CA SER A 37 13.60 -20.13 -11.36
C SER A 37 13.38 -18.61 -11.24
N CYS A 38 12.16 -18.11 -11.45
CA CYS A 38 11.81 -16.69 -11.56
C CYS A 38 11.24 -16.09 -10.25
N LEU A 39 10.88 -16.95 -9.30
CA LEU A 39 10.54 -16.54 -7.93
C LEU A 39 11.77 -16.68 -7.04
N ASP A 40 12.71 -15.74 -7.17
CA ASP A 40 13.79 -15.59 -6.20
C ASP A 40 13.19 -15.35 -4.81
N ALA A 41 13.53 -16.22 -3.84
CA ALA A 41 13.13 -16.16 -2.44
C ALA A 41 13.37 -14.75 -1.85
N ALA A 42 14.49 -14.12 -2.20
CA ALA A 42 14.80 -12.77 -1.76
C ALA A 42 13.83 -11.74 -2.34
N ALA A 43 13.51 -11.84 -3.64
CA ALA A 43 12.55 -10.96 -4.29
C ALA A 43 11.11 -11.16 -3.75
N LEU A 44 10.76 -12.39 -3.36
CA LEU A 44 9.48 -12.71 -2.72
C LEU A 44 9.39 -12.14 -1.30
N ALA A 45 10.43 -12.33 -0.49
CA ALA A 45 10.51 -11.78 0.86
C ALA A 45 10.48 -10.24 0.83
N ASP A 46 11.20 -9.61 -0.11
CA ASP A 46 11.15 -8.16 -0.34
C ASP A 46 9.75 -7.71 -0.76
N TYR A 47 9.10 -8.45 -1.67
CA TYR A 47 7.72 -8.16 -2.05
C TYR A 47 6.78 -8.26 -0.85
N ALA A 48 6.88 -9.32 -0.05
CA ALA A 48 6.08 -9.51 1.15
C ALA A 48 6.26 -8.35 2.13
N ALA A 49 7.50 -7.97 2.42
CA ALA A 49 7.85 -6.90 3.34
C ALA A 49 7.33 -5.55 2.85
N VAL A 50 7.53 -5.23 1.57
CA VAL A 50 7.07 -3.96 1.00
C VAL A 50 5.55 -3.90 0.98
N VAL A 51 4.88 -4.94 0.50
CA VAL A 51 3.42 -5.00 0.37
C VAL A 51 2.74 -4.97 1.74
N THR A 52 3.27 -5.68 2.72
CA THR A 52 2.80 -5.63 4.11
C THR A 52 3.05 -4.25 4.72
N GLY A 53 4.17 -3.61 4.37
CA GLY A 53 4.49 -2.24 4.77
C GLY A 53 3.50 -1.18 4.25
N LEU A 54 2.75 -1.47 3.17
CA LEU A 54 1.71 -0.59 2.65
C LEU A 54 0.47 -0.55 3.54
N ALA A 55 0.26 -1.59 4.36
CA ALA A 55 -0.85 -1.63 5.29
C ALA A 55 -0.56 -0.78 6.54
N PRO A 56 -1.61 -0.18 7.14
CA PRO A 56 -1.49 0.52 8.42
C PRO A 56 -0.81 -0.36 9.47
N PRO A 57 0.04 0.18 10.36
CA PRO A 57 0.84 -0.60 11.31
C PRO A 57 0.04 -1.64 12.11
N ARG A 58 -1.18 -1.27 12.52
CA ARG A 58 -2.11 -2.15 13.27
C ARG A 58 -2.53 -3.42 12.52
N TYR A 59 -2.50 -3.41 11.18
CA TYR A 59 -3.00 -4.50 10.36
C TYR A 59 -1.89 -5.30 9.65
N ARG A 60 -0.62 -4.92 9.80
CA ARG A 60 0.51 -5.55 9.10
C ARG A 60 0.57 -7.06 9.34
N ASP A 61 0.41 -7.50 10.58
CA ASP A 61 0.43 -8.93 10.95
C ASP A 61 -0.80 -9.70 10.44
N ARG A 62 -1.81 -9.00 9.92
CA ARG A 62 -3.03 -9.57 9.34
C ARG A 62 -3.04 -9.50 7.82
N CYS A 63 -2.00 -8.92 7.22
CA CYS A 63 -1.82 -8.86 5.78
C CYS A 63 -1.15 -10.13 5.28
N ARG A 64 -1.71 -10.66 4.20
CA ARG A 64 -1.25 -11.88 3.51
C ARG A 64 -0.91 -11.47 2.08
N PRO A 65 0.38 -11.34 1.73
CA PRO A 65 0.78 -11.09 0.36
C PRO A 65 0.50 -12.33 -0.49
N VAL A 66 -0.13 -12.13 -1.65
CA VAL A 66 -0.54 -13.21 -2.55
C VAL A 66 -0.08 -12.93 -3.98
N LEU A 67 0.62 -13.90 -4.57
CA LEU A 67 0.87 -13.97 -6.00
C LEU A 67 -0.12 -14.95 -6.62
N CYS A 68 -1.07 -14.41 -7.38
CA CYS A 68 -2.13 -15.20 -7.99
C CYS A 68 -1.84 -15.46 -9.46
N VAL A 69 -1.63 -16.70 -9.85
CA VAL A 69 -1.35 -17.07 -11.25
C VAL A 69 -2.67 -17.24 -12.00
N ARG A 70 -2.84 -16.50 -13.10
CA ARG A 70 -4.02 -16.61 -13.98
C ARG A 70 -3.76 -17.67 -15.06
N GLY A 71 -4.05 -18.92 -14.72
CA GLY A 71 -3.85 -20.07 -15.60
C GLY A 71 -2.77 -21.01 -15.05
N GLY A 72 -2.74 -22.25 -15.54
CA GLY A 72 -1.85 -23.29 -15.02
C GLY A 72 -2.59 -24.34 -14.18
N ALA A 73 -1.82 -25.23 -13.56
CA ALA A 73 -2.34 -26.27 -12.68
C ALA A 73 -2.87 -25.66 -11.36
N GLU A 74 -3.79 -26.36 -10.71
CA GLU A 74 -4.28 -25.95 -9.39
C GLU A 74 -3.16 -26.10 -8.35
N ARG A 75 -2.84 -25.01 -7.66
CA ARG A 75 -1.69 -24.94 -6.74
C ARG A 75 -1.95 -23.90 -5.66
N ALA A 76 -1.50 -24.17 -4.44
CA ALA A 76 -1.42 -23.21 -3.36
C ALA A 76 -0.22 -23.55 -2.45
N ASP A 77 0.87 -22.81 -2.62
CA ASP A 77 2.09 -22.98 -1.85
C ASP A 77 2.47 -21.70 -1.11
N HIS A 78 3.07 -21.85 0.06
CA HIS A 78 3.71 -20.74 0.76
C HIS A 78 5.20 -20.75 0.46
N VAL A 79 5.71 -19.65 -0.11
CA VAL A 79 7.13 -19.45 -0.42
C VAL A 79 7.55 -18.15 0.25
N ASP A 80 8.43 -18.23 1.25
CA ASP A 80 8.98 -17.08 1.99
C ASP A 80 7.92 -16.10 2.52
N GLY A 81 6.82 -16.64 3.05
CA GLY A 81 5.72 -15.85 3.61
C GLY A 81 4.74 -15.28 2.58
N VAL A 82 4.94 -15.57 1.30
CA VAL A 82 4.02 -15.23 0.20
C VAL A 82 3.21 -16.46 -0.20
N LEU A 83 1.89 -16.31 -0.29
CA LEU A 83 1.03 -17.34 -0.87
C LEU A 83 1.09 -17.25 -2.40
N VAL A 84 1.61 -18.28 -3.05
CA VAL A 84 1.58 -18.45 -4.50
C VAL A 84 0.45 -19.41 -4.83
N ALA A 85 -0.61 -18.92 -5.47
CA ALA A 85 -1.80 -19.73 -5.71
C ALA A 85 -2.43 -19.49 -7.08
N SER A 86 -3.05 -20.53 -7.65
CA SER A 86 -3.97 -20.36 -8.76
C SER A 86 -5.25 -19.64 -8.30
N VAL A 87 -6.02 -19.06 -9.21
CA VAL A 87 -7.28 -18.35 -8.86
C VAL A 87 -8.23 -19.27 -8.08
N GLY A 88 -8.46 -20.49 -8.57
CA GLY A 88 -9.36 -21.46 -7.91
C GLY A 88 -8.86 -21.87 -6.52
N ALA A 89 -7.56 -22.17 -6.39
CA ALA A 89 -6.99 -22.54 -5.10
C ALA A 89 -7.02 -21.37 -4.10
N LEU A 90 -6.80 -20.14 -4.56
CA LEU A 90 -6.90 -18.94 -3.73
C LEU A 90 -8.31 -18.75 -3.17
N GLU A 91 -9.34 -18.97 -3.99
CA GLU A 91 -10.74 -18.90 -3.52
C GLU A 91 -11.01 -19.92 -2.40
N GLN A 92 -10.49 -21.14 -2.52
CA GLN A 92 -10.60 -22.16 -1.48
C GLN A 92 -9.85 -21.76 -0.21
N VAL A 93 -8.60 -21.26 -0.34
CA VAL A 93 -7.80 -20.79 0.80
C VAL A 93 -8.53 -19.67 1.55
N VAL A 94 -9.01 -18.66 0.83
CA VAL A 94 -9.73 -17.53 1.44
C VAL A 94 -11.01 -17.99 2.15
N ARG A 95 -11.76 -18.91 1.54
CA ARG A 95 -13.03 -19.43 2.06
C ARG A 95 -12.85 -20.23 3.35
N PHE A 96 -11.81 -21.05 3.44
CA PHE A 96 -11.59 -21.96 4.57
C PHE A 96 -10.54 -21.48 5.57
N ALA A 97 -9.91 -20.33 5.33
CA ALA A 97 -8.94 -19.77 6.27
C ALA A 97 -9.58 -19.38 7.61
N THR A 98 -8.83 -19.60 8.68
CA THR A 98 -9.25 -19.29 10.05
C THR A 98 -9.55 -17.78 10.18
N PRO A 99 -10.69 -17.40 10.76
CA PRO A 99 -10.98 -16.00 11.05
C PRO A 99 -9.96 -15.40 12.03
N VAL A 100 -9.40 -14.27 11.65
CA VAL A 100 -8.44 -13.47 12.43
C VAL A 100 -8.93 -12.05 12.67
N LEU A 101 -10.00 -11.60 12.00
CA LEU A 101 -10.63 -10.31 12.19
C LEU A 101 -12.12 -10.50 12.48
N SER A 102 -12.64 -9.73 13.42
CA SER A 102 -14.09 -9.59 13.57
C SER A 102 -14.70 -8.87 12.36
N SER A 103 -16.01 -9.03 12.14
CA SER A 103 -16.72 -8.37 11.04
C SER A 103 -16.71 -6.83 11.13
N SER A 104 -16.57 -6.26 12.33
CA SER A 104 -16.39 -4.81 12.52
C SER A 104 -14.97 -4.38 12.18
N GLU A 105 -13.95 -5.12 12.62
CA GLU A 105 -12.55 -4.84 12.29
C GLU A 105 -12.28 -4.99 10.79
N ALA A 106 -12.83 -6.00 10.12
CA ALA A 106 -12.70 -6.16 8.68
C ALA A 106 -13.30 -4.96 7.93
N ARG A 107 -14.46 -4.45 8.38
CA ARG A 107 -15.07 -3.23 7.81
C ARG A 107 -14.20 -2.00 8.03
N GLN A 108 -13.66 -1.83 9.24
CA GLN A 108 -12.77 -0.73 9.56
C GLN A 108 -11.47 -0.78 8.75
N ALA A 109 -10.83 -1.95 8.65
CA ALA A 109 -9.63 -2.16 7.86
C ALA A 109 -9.87 -1.84 6.38
N SER A 110 -11.01 -2.29 5.82
CA SER A 110 -11.41 -1.97 4.44
C SER A 110 -11.56 -0.46 4.22
N ALA A 111 -12.22 0.25 5.14
CA ALA A 111 -12.40 1.70 5.05
C ALA A 111 -11.05 2.46 5.13
N VAL A 112 -10.17 2.06 6.05
CA VAL A 112 -8.84 2.68 6.20
C VAL A 112 -7.99 2.43 4.95
N LEU A 113 -7.92 1.20 4.45
CA LEU A 113 -7.14 0.85 3.26
C LEU A 113 -7.65 1.59 2.01
N ARG A 114 -8.96 1.75 1.85
CA ARG A 114 -9.53 2.53 0.73
C ARG A 114 -9.18 4.01 0.80
N ARG A 115 -8.98 4.56 2.00
CA ARG A 115 -8.59 5.96 2.19
C ARG A 115 -7.09 6.16 1.96
N ASP A 116 -6.27 5.22 2.43
CA ASP A 116 -4.82 5.38 2.50
C ASP A 116 -4.09 4.88 1.23
N LEU A 117 -4.73 4.00 0.44
CA LEU A 117 -4.20 3.52 -0.84
C LEU A 117 -4.66 4.40 -2.01
N ILE A 118 -3.76 4.63 -2.97
CA ILE A 118 -4.04 5.39 -4.18
C ILE A 118 -4.53 4.46 -5.28
N ASP A 119 -5.69 4.75 -5.86
CA ASP A 119 -6.19 4.10 -7.08
C ASP A 119 -5.30 4.47 -8.27
N VAL A 120 -4.67 3.47 -8.88
CA VAL A 120 -3.94 3.56 -10.14
C VAL A 120 -4.85 3.00 -11.24
N PRO A 121 -5.24 3.81 -12.25
CA PRO A 121 -6.02 3.30 -13.36
C PRO A 121 -5.24 2.19 -14.07
N ALA A 122 -5.88 1.06 -14.38
CA ALA A 122 -5.27 0.07 -15.26
C ALA A 122 -5.25 0.61 -16.68
N GLU A 123 -4.26 1.44 -16.99
CA GLU A 123 -3.95 1.72 -18.38
C GLU A 123 -3.33 0.47 -19.01
N ALA A 124 -3.95 0.07 -20.11
CA ALA A 124 -3.37 -0.84 -21.07
C ALA A 124 -2.02 -0.29 -21.55
N GLY A 125 -0.93 -0.98 -21.26
CA GLY A 125 0.30 -0.91 -22.04
C GLY A 125 1.17 0.35 -22.02
N THR A 126 0.77 1.50 -21.45
CA THR A 126 1.55 2.74 -21.60
C THR A 126 2.39 3.18 -20.39
N SER A 127 3.62 2.68 -20.40
CA SER A 127 4.86 3.38 -20.00
C SER A 127 4.99 3.92 -18.57
N ARG A 128 5.77 3.19 -17.76
CA ARG A 128 6.39 3.60 -16.48
C ARG A 128 7.00 5.02 -16.47
N ARG A 129 7.28 5.63 -17.64
CA ARG A 129 7.80 7.01 -17.77
C ARG A 129 6.77 8.09 -17.46
N ARG A 130 5.49 7.90 -17.82
CA ARG A 130 4.44 8.91 -17.58
C ARG A 130 4.06 9.01 -16.11
N LEU A 131 4.05 7.87 -15.41
CA LEU A 131 3.82 7.83 -13.97
C LEU A 131 4.92 8.56 -13.19
N ARG A 132 6.20 8.39 -13.58
CA ARG A 132 7.32 9.16 -13.00
C ARG A 132 7.18 10.67 -13.24
N ALA A 133 6.64 11.09 -14.37
CA ALA A 133 6.40 12.49 -14.67
C ALA A 133 5.27 13.09 -13.81
N LEU A 134 4.17 12.35 -13.62
CA LEU A 134 3.05 12.79 -12.78
C LEU A 134 3.41 12.86 -11.29
N VAL A 135 4.17 11.88 -10.77
CA VAL A 135 4.65 11.91 -9.37
C VAL A 135 5.61 13.07 -9.13
N ARG A 136 6.46 13.42 -10.11
CA ARG A 136 7.30 14.62 -10.02
C ARG A 136 6.49 15.92 -10.01
N MET A 137 5.37 15.97 -10.73
CA MET A 137 4.47 17.14 -10.68
C MET A 137 3.73 17.25 -9.34
N ALA A 138 3.34 16.14 -8.72
CA ALA A 138 2.72 16.15 -7.38
C ALA A 138 3.72 16.52 -6.26
N ALA A 139 4.99 16.12 -6.40
CA ALA A 139 6.05 16.55 -5.48
C ALA A 139 6.42 18.04 -5.64
N ALA A 140 6.28 18.60 -6.85
CA ALA A 140 6.52 20.01 -7.12
C ALA A 140 5.41 20.92 -6.53
N SER A 141 4.15 20.47 -6.46
CA SER A 141 3.06 21.25 -5.88
C SER A 141 3.02 21.25 -4.34
N ALA A 142 3.68 20.29 -3.68
CA ALA A 142 3.82 20.28 -2.22
C ALA A 142 4.88 21.28 -1.69
N ALA A 143 5.77 21.78 -2.55
CA ALA A 143 6.85 22.69 -2.14
C ALA A 143 6.46 24.18 -2.14
N VAL A 144 5.24 24.55 -2.56
CA VAL A 144 4.80 25.97 -2.65
C VAL A 144 3.83 26.37 -1.52
N ALA A 145 3.38 25.45 -0.67
CA ALA A 145 2.41 25.74 0.40
C ALA A 145 3.05 26.11 1.75
N ALA A 146 4.18 26.83 1.76
CA ALA A 146 4.85 27.25 2.99
C ALA A 146 5.39 28.69 2.93
N VAL A 147 4.59 29.64 2.46
CA VAL A 147 4.76 31.06 2.82
C VAL A 147 3.37 31.68 2.95
N SER A 148 3.22 32.55 3.93
CA SER A 148 2.07 33.42 4.24
C SER A 148 0.93 32.79 5.04
N VAL A 149 1.03 32.87 6.38
CA VAL A 149 0.14 33.68 7.24
C VAL A 149 0.89 34.02 8.53
N GLY A 150 0.99 35.31 8.87
CA GLY A 150 1.57 35.75 10.15
C GLY A 150 1.83 37.26 10.26
N ALA A 151 0.99 38.09 9.65
CA ALA A 151 0.90 39.52 9.97
C ALA A 151 -0.50 39.79 10.51
N LEU A 152 -0.57 40.71 11.47
CA LEU A 152 -1.70 41.12 12.34
C LEU A 152 -1.87 40.18 13.57
N VAL A 153 -1.87 40.66 14.83
CA VAL A 153 -2.40 41.95 15.32
C VAL A 153 -2.04 42.21 16.82
N LEU A 154 -1.89 43.50 17.19
CA LEU A 154 -1.96 44.17 18.54
C LEU A 154 -0.89 43.75 19.60
N GLY A 155 -0.04 44.60 20.19
CA GLY A 155 -0.28 45.85 20.97
C GLY A 155 -1.01 45.56 22.30
N PRO A 156 -0.82 46.25 23.45
CA PRO A 156 0.16 47.29 23.87
C PRO A 156 0.63 47.18 25.36
N GLU A 157 1.90 46.92 25.65
CA GLU A 157 2.55 47.10 26.98
C GLU A 157 4.05 47.32 26.63
N ALA A 158 4.70 48.49 26.69
CA ALA A 158 4.87 49.38 27.84
C ALA A 158 5.01 48.51 29.10
N ILE A 159 6.21 48.20 29.59
CA ILE A 159 6.95 49.09 30.50
C ILE A 159 8.28 48.38 30.86
N GLU A 160 9.34 49.18 31.01
CA GLU A 160 10.59 48.89 31.74
C GLU A 160 11.53 47.78 31.21
N LEU A 161 12.66 48.19 30.63
CA LEU A 161 13.92 48.14 31.40
C LEU A 161 15.04 48.87 30.65
N LEU A 162 15.19 50.16 30.95
CA LEU A 162 16.49 50.81 30.99
C LEU A 162 17.22 50.31 32.25
N ALA A 163 18.05 49.29 32.10
CA ALA A 163 19.18 49.01 32.99
C ALA A 163 20.14 48.13 32.18
N GLY A 164 21.22 48.65 31.60
CA GLY A 164 22.31 49.28 32.34
C GLY A 164 23.44 48.27 32.49
N ARG A 165 24.66 48.67 32.09
CA ARG A 165 25.97 48.00 32.21
C ARG A 165 26.29 46.96 31.11
N GLY A 166 27.41 47.07 30.41
CA GLY A 166 28.52 48.01 30.50
C GLY A 166 29.48 47.85 29.34
#